data_AF-A0A4R6ZRW1-F1
#
_entry.id   AF-A0A4R6ZRW1-F1
#
_cell.length_a   1.000
_cell.length_b   1.000
_cell.length_c   1.000
_cell.angle_alpha   90.00
_cell.angle_beta   90.00
_cell.angle_gamma   90.00
#
_symmetry.space_group_name_H-M   'P 1'
#
loop_
_entity.id
_entity.type
_entity.pdbx_description
1 polymer ?
#
loop_
_entity_poly.entity_id
_entity_poly.type
_entity_poly.pdbx_seq_one_letter_code
_entity_poly.pdbx_strand_id
1 'polypeptide(L)'
;MTNFFNKFKQALNNDWDAMKEKREEKKRNSVSYYMDQTKKEMKDIERAVDKQRELKSLFYKECTEIEKYIEKREYQAEIAEEAGETKLANFAKEEVTQYKEQLATTQAHYDTATEQLDKLELRMHEMRLKWKNLKTQHLAETAEKNAAETAEKMDKVIHDMSWGSVTDYHEAQKQRDLADTAKKQADMTSELSQTFDELMAELEKKTAKGKEAIKGKTQDFTQMVDEIIEREKQNFKKKDKASMEEMLEDLERDAKKQTKEEKEVLIPELEKKDEDNKKDQE
;
A
#
# COMPACT_ATOMS: atom_id res chain seq x y z
N MET A 1 49.60 -3.13 8.26
CA MET A 1 49.14 -4.33 7.54
C MET A 1 47.66 -4.60 7.80
N THR A 2 46.77 -3.68 7.40
CA THR A 2 45.31 -3.79 7.69
C THR A 2 44.50 -4.19 6.44
N ASN A 3 45.17 -4.22 5.27
CA ASN A 3 44.52 -4.47 3.98
C ASN A 3 44.28 -5.95 3.67
N PHE A 4 45.01 -6.88 4.28
CA PHE A 4 44.80 -8.33 4.04
C PHE A 4 43.58 -8.86 4.81
N PHE A 5 43.40 -8.43 6.06
CA PHE A 5 42.27 -8.85 6.89
C PHE A 5 40.94 -8.27 6.38
N ASN A 6 40.94 -7.03 5.91
CA ASN A 6 39.77 -6.41 5.28
C ASN A 6 39.46 -7.01 3.89
N LYS A 7 40.47 -7.39 3.10
CA LYS A 7 40.27 -8.09 1.83
C LYS A 7 39.76 -9.53 2.02
N PHE A 8 40.21 -10.24 3.05
CA PHE A 8 39.71 -11.58 3.39
C PHE A 8 38.27 -11.55 3.91
N LYS A 9 37.94 -10.57 4.76
CA LYS A 9 36.58 -10.35 5.27
C LYS A 9 35.61 -9.88 4.17
N GLN A 10 36.07 -9.05 3.24
CA GLN A 10 35.31 -8.67 2.04
C GLN A 10 35.20 -9.83 1.05
N ALA A 11 36.23 -10.67 0.89
CA ALA A 11 36.15 -11.86 0.03
C ALA A 11 35.14 -12.88 0.57
N LEU A 12 35.11 -13.12 1.88
CA LEU A 12 34.14 -14.01 2.52
C LEU A 12 32.70 -13.46 2.52
N ASN A 13 32.51 -12.16 2.76
CA ASN A 13 31.18 -11.54 2.64
C ASN A 13 30.70 -11.51 1.18
N ASN A 14 31.58 -11.18 0.23
CA ASN A 14 31.23 -11.17 -1.19
C ASN A 14 30.96 -12.59 -1.72
N ASP A 15 31.67 -13.62 -1.24
CA ASP A 15 31.34 -15.03 -1.56
C ASP A 15 30.02 -15.45 -0.92
N TRP A 16 29.69 -14.97 0.29
CA TRP A 16 28.41 -15.23 0.93
C TRP A 16 27.24 -14.54 0.23
N ASP A 17 27.40 -13.26 -0.12
CA ASP A 17 26.41 -12.50 -0.90
C ASP A 17 26.26 -13.08 -2.30
N ALA A 18 27.35 -13.45 -2.98
CA ALA A 18 27.30 -14.12 -4.29
C ALA A 18 26.69 -15.53 -4.22
N MET A 19 26.85 -16.25 -3.10
CA MET A 19 26.23 -17.56 -2.88
C MET A 19 24.74 -17.42 -2.53
N LYS A 20 24.35 -16.36 -1.79
CA LYS A 20 22.96 -15.97 -1.54
C LYS A 20 22.27 -15.56 -2.84
N GLU A 21 22.92 -14.72 -3.64
CA GLU A 21 22.46 -14.29 -4.96
C GLU A 21 22.30 -15.49 -5.92
N LYS A 22 23.29 -16.39 -6.01
CA LYS A 22 23.19 -17.63 -6.80
C LYS A 22 22.09 -18.58 -6.33
N ARG A 23 21.79 -18.61 -5.03
CA ARG A 23 20.76 -19.49 -4.44
C ARG A 23 19.36 -18.89 -4.60
N GLU A 24 19.23 -17.58 -4.44
CA GLU A 24 18.03 -16.83 -4.79
C GLU A 24 17.76 -16.88 -6.28
N GLU A 25 18.78 -16.76 -7.14
CA GLU A 25 18.68 -17.02 -8.58
C GLU A 25 18.21 -18.44 -8.83
N LYS A 26 18.81 -19.48 -8.22
CA LYS A 26 18.34 -20.87 -8.42
C LYS A 26 16.90 -21.10 -7.97
N LYS A 27 16.45 -20.44 -6.89
CA LYS A 27 15.06 -20.51 -6.41
C LYS A 27 14.11 -19.74 -7.32
N ARG A 28 14.50 -18.54 -7.77
CA ARG A 28 13.75 -17.71 -8.75
C ARG A 28 13.72 -18.36 -10.14
N ASN A 29 14.78 -19.07 -10.53
CA ASN A 29 14.91 -19.79 -11.80
C ASN A 29 14.31 -21.21 -11.73
N SER A 30 13.69 -21.60 -10.61
CA SER A 30 13.02 -22.89 -10.50
C SER A 30 11.63 -22.81 -11.14
N VAL A 31 11.30 -23.84 -11.93
CA VAL A 31 9.99 -23.95 -12.59
C VAL A 31 8.84 -23.90 -11.57
N SER A 32 9.05 -24.47 -10.37
CA SER A 32 8.08 -24.42 -9.27
C SER A 32 7.75 -22.99 -8.82
N TYR A 33 8.75 -22.11 -8.73
CA TYR A 33 8.52 -20.72 -8.31
C TYR A 33 7.64 -19.96 -9.31
N TYR A 34 7.95 -20.07 -10.60
CA TYR A 34 7.12 -19.44 -11.65
C TYR A 34 5.72 -20.04 -11.71
N MET A 35 5.56 -21.35 -11.52
CA MET A 35 4.24 -21.98 -11.46
C MET A 35 3.37 -21.45 -10.31
N ASP A 36 3.96 -21.24 -9.14
CA ASP A 36 3.25 -20.68 -7.98
C ASP A 36 2.90 -19.20 -8.19
N GLN A 37 3.80 -18.44 -8.82
CA GLN A 37 3.56 -17.06 -9.18
C GLN A 37 2.43 -16.93 -10.22
N THR A 38 2.45 -17.75 -11.28
CA THR A 38 1.36 -17.82 -12.26
C THR A 38 0.05 -18.20 -11.59
N LYS A 39 0.06 -19.11 -10.62
CA LYS A 39 -1.16 -19.47 -9.86
C LYS A 39 -1.72 -18.28 -9.07
N LYS A 40 -0.86 -17.44 -8.47
CA LYS A 40 -1.30 -16.23 -7.76
C LYS A 40 -1.91 -15.23 -8.74
N GLU A 41 -1.25 -14.98 -9.86
CA GLU A 41 -1.74 -14.09 -10.92
C GLU A 41 -3.08 -14.57 -11.49
N MET A 42 -3.22 -15.88 -11.73
CA MET A 42 -4.49 -16.49 -12.14
C MET A 42 -5.62 -16.18 -11.16
N LYS A 43 -5.36 -16.26 -9.85
CA LYS A 43 -6.37 -15.96 -8.81
C LYS A 43 -6.80 -14.49 -8.84
N ASP A 44 -5.88 -13.56 -9.11
CA ASP A 44 -6.22 -12.15 -9.22
C ASP A 44 -7.02 -11.86 -10.50
N ILE A 45 -6.69 -12.54 -11.61
CA ILE A 45 -7.49 -12.48 -12.83
C ILE A 45 -8.89 -13.08 -12.58
N GLU A 46 -9.02 -14.19 -11.85
CA GLU A 46 -10.32 -14.78 -11.48
C GLU A 46 -11.21 -13.78 -10.75
N ARG A 47 -10.64 -13.05 -9.78
CA ARG A 47 -11.36 -11.97 -9.07
C ARG A 47 -11.81 -10.86 -10.01
N ALA A 48 -10.99 -10.49 -11.00
CA ALA A 48 -11.35 -9.49 -11.99
C ALA A 48 -12.50 -9.96 -12.90
N VAL A 49 -12.50 -11.24 -13.30
CA VAL A 49 -13.60 -11.86 -14.07
C VAL A 49 -14.88 -11.90 -13.24
N ASP A 50 -14.79 -12.27 -11.96
CA ASP A 50 -15.95 -12.26 -11.06
C ASP A 50 -16.54 -10.86 -10.90
N LYS A 51 -15.69 -9.84 -10.77
CA LYS A 51 -16.13 -8.44 -10.76
C LYS A 51 -16.84 -8.05 -12.06
N GLN A 52 -16.39 -8.54 -13.22
CA GLN A 52 -17.09 -8.30 -14.49
C GLN A 52 -18.48 -8.97 -14.51
N ARG A 53 -18.64 -10.16 -13.92
CA ARG A 53 -19.95 -10.81 -13.74
C ARG A 53 -20.89 -9.97 -12.88
N GLU A 54 -20.38 -9.43 -11.78
CA GLU A 54 -21.14 -8.53 -10.91
C GLU A 54 -21.60 -7.28 -11.66
N LEU A 55 -20.70 -6.63 -12.42
CA LEU A 55 -21.03 -5.46 -13.22
C LEU A 55 -22.11 -5.76 -14.27
N LYS A 56 -22.01 -6.88 -14.99
CA LYS A 56 -23.07 -7.35 -15.90
C LYS A 56 -24.41 -7.49 -15.18
N SER A 57 -24.41 -8.11 -13.99
CA SER A 57 -25.64 -8.27 -13.20
C SER A 57 -26.21 -6.93 -12.75
N LEU A 58 -25.37 -5.94 -12.43
CA LEU A 58 -25.82 -4.60 -12.05
C LEU A 58 -26.46 -3.88 -13.24
N PHE A 59 -25.85 -3.92 -14.43
CA PHE A 59 -26.46 -3.35 -15.64
C PHE A 59 -27.81 -4.00 -15.97
N TYR A 60 -27.93 -5.32 -15.79
CA TYR A 60 -29.21 -6.00 -15.97
C TYR A 60 -30.28 -5.49 -15.00
N LYS A 61 -29.93 -5.37 -13.72
CA LYS A 61 -30.86 -4.83 -12.70
C LYS A 61 -31.28 -3.41 -13.07
N GLU A 62 -30.35 -2.55 -13.43
CA GLU A 62 -30.63 -1.18 -13.86
C GLU A 62 -31.57 -1.13 -15.07
N CYS A 63 -31.34 -1.97 -16.09
CA CYS A 63 -32.25 -2.08 -17.24
C CYS A 63 -33.68 -2.43 -16.77
N THR A 64 -33.83 -3.45 -15.91
CA THR A 64 -35.15 -3.85 -15.40
C THR A 64 -35.82 -2.80 -14.52
N GLU A 65 -35.03 -1.95 -13.85
CA GLU A 65 -35.57 -0.83 -13.06
C GLU A 65 -36.05 0.29 -13.97
N ILE A 66 -35.26 0.66 -14.98
CA ILE A 66 -35.64 1.67 -15.98
C ILE A 66 -36.90 1.23 -16.74
N GLU A 67 -36.99 -0.03 -17.15
CA GLU A 67 -38.19 -0.61 -17.79
C GLU A 67 -39.45 -0.41 -16.93
N LYS A 68 -39.37 -0.69 -15.62
CA LYS A 68 -40.49 -0.45 -14.70
C LYS A 68 -40.85 1.02 -14.58
N TYR A 69 -39.87 1.93 -14.61
CA TYR A 69 -40.13 3.36 -14.60
C TYR A 69 -40.84 3.81 -15.88
N ILE A 70 -40.43 3.29 -17.04
CA ILE A 70 -41.09 3.53 -18.32
C ILE A 70 -42.54 3.07 -18.25
N GLU A 71 -42.81 1.82 -17.87
CA GLU A 71 -44.18 1.28 -17.77
C GLU A 71 -45.05 2.15 -16.84
N LYS A 72 -44.50 2.54 -15.68
CA LYS A 72 -45.20 3.40 -14.72
C LYS A 72 -45.53 4.77 -15.31
N ARG A 73 -44.60 5.41 -16.03
CA ARG A 73 -44.81 6.73 -16.63
C ARG A 73 -45.73 6.67 -17.85
N GLU A 74 -45.69 5.60 -18.62
CA GLU A 74 -46.63 5.35 -19.73
C GLU A 74 -48.06 5.25 -19.21
N TYR A 75 -48.28 4.46 -18.15
CA TYR A 75 -49.59 4.37 -17.50
C TYR A 75 -50.08 5.71 -16.91
N GLN A 76 -49.18 6.50 -16.33
CA GLN A 76 -49.52 7.83 -15.83
C GLN A 76 -49.84 8.83 -16.94
N ALA A 77 -49.18 8.71 -18.10
CA ALA A 77 -49.50 9.52 -19.27
C ALA A 77 -50.91 9.20 -19.78
N GLU A 78 -51.26 7.91 -19.88
CA GLU A 78 -52.59 7.44 -20.31
C GLU A 78 -53.71 7.98 -19.39
N ILE A 79 -53.56 7.86 -18.07
CA ILE A 79 -54.54 8.41 -17.11
C ILE A 79 -54.67 9.93 -17.28
N ALA A 80 -53.57 10.66 -17.46
CA ALA A 80 -53.60 12.10 -17.62
C ALA A 80 -54.30 12.52 -18.93
N GLU A 81 -54.16 11.74 -20.01
CA GLU A 81 -54.89 11.95 -21.27
C GLU A 81 -56.39 11.70 -21.11
N GLU A 82 -56.78 10.62 -20.43
CA GLU A 82 -58.19 10.33 -20.13
C GLU A 82 -58.84 11.41 -19.26
N ALA A 83 -58.08 12.00 -18.33
CA ALA A 83 -58.52 13.09 -17.48
C ALA A 83 -58.56 14.46 -18.19
N GLY A 84 -58.07 14.55 -19.43
CA GLY A 84 -57.97 15.81 -20.18
C GLY A 84 -56.85 16.75 -19.71
N GLU A 85 -55.95 16.28 -18.85
CA GLU A 85 -54.83 17.04 -18.29
C GLU A 85 -53.61 17.00 -19.23
N THR A 86 -53.72 17.69 -20.37
CA THR A 86 -52.74 17.61 -21.47
C THR A 86 -51.31 17.99 -21.09
N LYS A 87 -51.13 18.93 -20.15
CA LYS A 87 -49.79 19.32 -19.67
C LYS A 87 -49.10 18.19 -18.93
N LEU A 88 -49.83 17.47 -18.09
CA LEU A 88 -49.31 16.38 -17.28
C LEU A 88 -49.01 15.15 -18.18
N ALA A 89 -49.88 14.88 -19.14
CA ALA A 89 -49.66 13.85 -20.15
C ALA A 89 -48.39 14.11 -20.99
N ASN A 90 -48.20 15.34 -21.48
CA ASN A 90 -47.01 15.69 -22.25
C ASN A 90 -45.72 15.55 -21.43
N PHE A 91 -45.75 16.00 -20.17
CA PHE A 91 -44.60 15.85 -19.26
C PHE A 91 -44.24 14.37 -19.03
N ALA A 92 -45.23 13.51 -18.78
CA ALA A 92 -45.00 12.08 -18.61
C ALA A 92 -44.43 11.43 -19.88
N LYS A 93 -44.90 11.84 -21.07
CA LYS A 93 -44.36 11.36 -22.37
C LYS A 93 -42.93 11.81 -22.62
N GLU A 94 -42.57 13.03 -22.22
CA GLU A 94 -41.18 13.51 -22.28
C GLU A 94 -40.27 12.69 -21.37
N GLU A 95 -40.68 12.41 -20.13
CA GLU A 95 -39.93 11.54 -19.21
C GLU A 95 -39.77 10.11 -19.77
N VAL A 96 -40.83 9.52 -20.33
CA VAL A 96 -40.77 8.21 -21.00
C VAL A 96 -39.71 8.21 -22.10
N THR A 97 -39.63 9.28 -22.89
CA THR A 97 -38.65 9.40 -23.98
C THR A 97 -37.22 9.41 -23.43
N GLN A 98 -36.97 10.19 -22.37
CA GLN A 98 -35.67 10.25 -21.70
C GLN A 98 -35.28 8.89 -21.09
N TYR A 99 -36.22 8.21 -20.42
CA TYR A 99 -35.95 6.88 -19.86
C TYR A 99 -35.70 5.82 -20.94
N LYS A 100 -36.36 5.91 -22.11
CA LYS A 100 -36.08 5.02 -23.25
C LYS A 100 -34.68 5.22 -23.82
N GLU A 101 -34.20 6.47 -23.91
CA GLU A 101 -32.83 6.76 -24.32
C GLU A 101 -31.81 6.23 -23.30
N GLN A 102 -32.09 6.40 -22.01
CA GLN A 102 -31.25 5.87 -20.93
C GLN A 102 -31.25 4.33 -20.93
N LEU A 103 -32.39 3.69 -21.17
CA LEU A 103 -32.51 2.24 -21.29
C LEU A 103 -31.65 1.73 -22.44
N ALA A 104 -31.77 2.33 -23.63
CA ALA A 104 -30.99 1.92 -24.80
C ALA A 104 -29.47 2.02 -24.54
N THR A 105 -29.03 3.08 -23.85
CA THR A 105 -27.63 3.26 -23.48
C THR A 105 -27.17 2.20 -22.47
N THR A 106 -27.97 1.95 -21.43
CA THR A 106 -27.67 0.94 -20.41
C THR A 106 -27.67 -0.47 -20.98
N GLN A 107 -28.58 -0.77 -21.91
CA GLN A 107 -28.64 -2.04 -22.65
C GLN A 107 -27.37 -2.25 -23.48
N ALA A 108 -26.89 -1.23 -24.19
CA ALA A 108 -25.64 -1.33 -24.94
C ALA A 108 -24.43 -1.60 -24.03
N HIS A 109 -24.41 -1.03 -22.82
CA HIS A 109 -23.41 -1.34 -21.82
C HIS A 109 -23.52 -2.78 -21.31
N TYR A 110 -24.74 -3.28 -21.08
CA TYR A 110 -24.99 -4.67 -20.70
C TYR A 110 -24.50 -5.67 -21.76
N ASP A 111 -24.81 -5.42 -23.03
CA ASP A 111 -24.40 -6.27 -24.15
C ASP A 111 -22.87 -6.27 -24.29
N THR A 112 -22.26 -5.09 -24.25
CA THR A 112 -20.79 -4.95 -24.27
C THR A 112 -20.14 -5.68 -23.09
N ALA A 113 -20.68 -5.55 -21.88
CA ALA A 113 -20.18 -6.23 -20.70
C ALA A 113 -20.31 -7.75 -20.82
N THR A 114 -21.38 -8.24 -21.45
CA THR A 114 -21.62 -9.66 -21.73
C THR A 114 -20.60 -10.21 -22.71
N GLU A 115 -20.39 -9.56 -23.85
CA GLU A 115 -19.40 -10.02 -24.82
C GLU A 115 -17.97 -10.02 -24.25
N GLN A 116 -17.63 -9.01 -23.46
CA GLN A 116 -16.33 -8.93 -22.79
C GLN A 116 -16.17 -10.05 -21.78
N LEU A 117 -17.21 -10.33 -20.99
CA LEU A 117 -17.21 -11.41 -20.01
C LEU A 117 -17.00 -12.77 -20.69
N ASP A 118 -17.73 -13.07 -21.76
CA ASP A 118 -17.61 -14.35 -22.48
C ASP A 118 -16.17 -14.58 -23.00
N LYS A 119 -15.56 -13.53 -23.55
CA LYS A 119 -14.15 -13.55 -23.99
C LYS A 119 -13.20 -13.80 -22.82
N LEU A 120 -13.42 -13.16 -21.67
CA LEU A 120 -12.60 -13.34 -20.47
C LEU A 120 -12.75 -14.75 -19.88
N GLU A 121 -13.96 -15.31 -19.87
CA GLU A 121 -14.23 -16.66 -19.38
C GLU A 121 -13.54 -17.73 -20.25
N LEU A 122 -13.60 -17.59 -21.57
CA LEU A 122 -12.89 -18.48 -22.48
C LEU A 122 -11.37 -18.44 -22.24
N ARG A 123 -10.80 -17.23 -22.14
CA ARG A 123 -9.37 -17.05 -21.83
C ARG A 123 -8.97 -17.60 -20.48
N MET A 124 -9.81 -17.44 -19.47
CA MET A 124 -9.60 -18.01 -18.14
C MET A 124 -9.59 -19.54 -18.19
N HIS A 125 -10.50 -20.14 -18.96
CA HIS A 125 -10.54 -21.58 -19.16
C HIS A 125 -9.26 -22.09 -19.86
N GLU A 126 -8.83 -21.43 -20.94
CA GLU A 126 -7.57 -21.74 -21.62
C GLU A 126 -6.36 -21.67 -20.66
N MET A 127 -6.31 -20.62 -19.84
CA MET A 127 -5.23 -20.40 -18.87
C MET A 127 -5.19 -21.51 -17.81
N ARG A 128 -6.35 -21.91 -17.28
CA ARG A 128 -6.47 -23.03 -16.33
C ARG A 128 -5.99 -24.35 -16.92
N LEU A 129 -6.35 -24.64 -18.17
CA LEU A 129 -5.90 -25.85 -18.85
C LEU A 129 -4.38 -25.87 -19.03
N LYS A 130 -3.80 -24.76 -19.52
CA LYS A 130 -2.35 -24.63 -19.69
C LYS A 130 -1.61 -24.80 -18.37
N TRP A 131 -2.07 -24.17 -17.29
CA TRP A 131 -1.46 -24.32 -15.97
C TRP A 131 -1.52 -25.76 -15.45
N LYS A 132 -2.66 -26.45 -15.64
CA LYS A 132 -2.80 -27.87 -15.26
C LYS A 132 -1.84 -28.77 -16.03
N ASN A 133 -1.68 -28.54 -17.33
CA ASN A 133 -0.73 -29.28 -18.16
C ASN A 133 0.71 -29.05 -17.70
N LEU A 134 1.09 -27.79 -17.49
CA LEU A 134 2.41 -27.43 -16.97
C LEU A 134 2.70 -28.09 -15.63
N LYS A 135 1.71 -28.10 -14.71
CA LYS A 135 1.83 -28.77 -13.43
C LYS A 135 2.06 -30.27 -13.56
N THR A 136 1.36 -30.91 -14.49
CA THR A 136 1.51 -32.35 -14.74
C THR A 136 2.89 -32.67 -15.30
N GLN A 137 3.38 -31.86 -16.24
CA GLN A 137 4.72 -31.99 -16.80
C GLN A 137 5.80 -31.81 -15.73
N HIS A 138 5.69 -30.76 -14.91
CA HIS A 138 6.63 -30.53 -13.81
C HIS A 138 6.67 -31.70 -12.81
N LEU A 139 5.51 -32.28 -12.47
CA LEU A 139 5.45 -33.47 -11.61
C LEU A 139 6.12 -34.68 -12.26
N ALA A 140 5.92 -34.91 -13.55
CA ALA A 140 6.56 -35.99 -14.29
C ALA A 140 8.08 -35.81 -14.33
N GLU A 141 8.58 -34.62 -14.67
CA GLU A 141 10.01 -34.30 -14.65
C GLU A 141 10.63 -34.47 -13.26
N THR A 142 9.90 -34.08 -12.21
CA THR A 142 10.36 -34.24 -10.83
C THR A 142 10.43 -35.72 -10.45
N ALA A 143 9.45 -36.53 -10.87
CA ALA A 143 9.46 -37.97 -10.62
C ALA A 143 10.62 -38.67 -11.36
N GLU A 144 10.86 -38.31 -12.61
CA GLU A 144 11.97 -38.85 -13.42
C GLU A 144 13.33 -38.48 -12.81
N LYS A 145 13.53 -37.20 -12.46
CA LYS A 145 14.75 -36.74 -11.76
C LYS A 145 14.95 -37.49 -10.45
N ASN A 146 13.90 -37.65 -9.65
CA ASN A 146 13.99 -38.39 -8.39
C ASN A 146 14.34 -39.87 -8.62
N ALA A 147 13.76 -40.52 -9.64
CA ALA A 147 14.08 -41.89 -9.98
C ALA A 147 15.55 -42.04 -10.41
N ALA A 148 16.05 -41.13 -11.27
CA ALA A 148 17.43 -41.12 -11.73
C ALA A 148 18.42 -40.85 -10.57
N GLU A 149 18.17 -39.83 -9.75
CA GLU A 149 19.00 -39.52 -8.57
C GLU A 149 18.98 -40.67 -7.55
N THR A 150 17.84 -41.33 -7.38
CA THR A 150 17.71 -42.48 -6.48
C THR A 150 18.48 -43.68 -7.02
N ALA A 151 18.37 -43.97 -8.33
CA ALA A 151 19.14 -45.02 -8.98
C ALA A 151 20.65 -44.78 -8.84
N GLU A 152 21.12 -43.55 -9.11
CA GLU A 152 22.53 -43.19 -8.93
C GLU A 152 22.99 -43.38 -7.48
N LYS A 153 22.19 -42.94 -6.50
CA LYS A 153 22.48 -43.18 -5.08
C LYS A 153 22.53 -44.67 -4.75
N MET A 154 21.60 -45.46 -5.27
CA MET A 154 21.57 -46.92 -5.09
C MET A 154 22.81 -47.58 -5.69
N ASP A 155 23.16 -47.27 -6.94
CA ASP A 155 24.35 -47.77 -7.62
C ASP A 155 25.61 -47.44 -6.83
N LYS A 156 25.70 -46.21 -6.31
CA LYS A 156 26.80 -45.79 -5.45
C LYS A 156 26.84 -46.62 -4.16
N VAL A 157 25.71 -46.86 -3.49
CA VAL A 157 25.66 -47.71 -2.27
C VAL A 157 26.12 -49.13 -2.60
N ILE A 158 25.63 -49.72 -3.69
CA ILE A 158 25.97 -51.07 -4.13
C ILE A 158 27.46 -51.18 -4.46
N HIS A 159 28.01 -50.19 -5.16
CA HIS A 159 29.44 -50.12 -5.46
C HIS A 159 30.30 -50.09 -4.19
N ASP A 160 29.93 -49.26 -3.20
CA ASP A 160 30.66 -49.17 -1.93
C ASP A 160 30.54 -50.47 -1.10
N MET A 161 29.41 -51.19 -1.20
CA MET A 161 29.26 -52.54 -0.62
C MET A 161 30.14 -53.60 -1.31
N SER A 162 30.56 -53.36 -2.55
CA SER A 162 31.36 -54.30 -3.35
C SER A 162 32.87 -54.19 -3.11
N TRP A 163 33.35 -53.15 -2.43
CA TRP A 163 34.77 -53.02 -2.05
C TRP A 163 35.10 -53.95 -0.88
N GLY A 164 36.18 -54.72 -1.02
CA GLY A 164 36.54 -55.82 -0.14
C GLY A 164 36.92 -55.39 1.28
N SER A 165 36.55 -56.23 2.25
CA SER A 165 36.71 -56.08 3.71
C SER A 165 35.73 -55.12 4.41
N VAL A 166 35.24 -55.55 5.58
CA VAL A 166 34.26 -54.83 6.42
C VAL A 166 34.78 -53.47 6.93
N THR A 167 36.10 -53.31 6.99
CA THR A 167 36.79 -52.09 7.41
C THR A 167 36.66 -50.97 6.38
N ASP A 168 36.81 -51.28 5.10
CA ASP A 168 36.74 -50.29 4.02
C ASP A 168 35.29 -49.78 3.83
N TYR A 169 34.31 -50.67 4.01
CA TYR A 169 32.89 -50.31 4.04
C TYR A 169 32.55 -49.36 5.21
N HIS A 170 33.07 -49.62 6.41
CA HIS A 170 32.83 -48.76 7.58
C HIS A 170 33.40 -47.35 7.39
N GLU A 171 34.56 -47.23 6.75
CA GLU A 171 35.18 -45.93 6.47
C GLU A 171 34.40 -45.15 5.42
N ALA A 172 33.97 -45.81 4.33
CA ALA A 172 33.12 -45.21 3.31
C ALA A 172 31.75 -44.77 3.89
N GLN A 173 31.13 -45.59 4.74
CA GLN A 173 29.87 -45.25 5.40
C GLN A 173 30.02 -44.03 6.33
N LYS A 174 31.10 -43.98 7.11
CA LYS A 174 31.36 -42.85 8.01
C LYS A 174 31.54 -41.54 7.24
N GLN A 175 32.19 -41.57 6.08
CA GLN A 175 32.33 -40.41 5.20
C GLN A 175 30.99 -39.96 4.59
N ARG A 176 30.10 -40.91 4.27
CA ARG A 176 28.74 -40.61 3.81
C ARG A 176 27.88 -39.99 4.91
N ASP A 177 27.91 -40.55 6.10
CA ASP A 177 27.16 -40.00 7.24
C ASP A 177 27.64 -38.59 7.59
N LEU A 178 28.96 -38.33 7.49
CA LEU A 178 29.55 -36.99 7.61
C LEU A 178 29.06 -36.04 6.51
N ALA A 179 29.02 -36.50 5.25
CA ALA A 179 28.53 -35.68 4.14
C ALA A 179 27.03 -35.39 4.25
N ASP A 180 26.21 -36.37 4.64
CA ASP A 180 24.77 -36.24 4.81
C ASP A 180 24.42 -35.39 6.04
N THR A 181 25.18 -35.51 7.14
CA THR A 181 25.02 -34.63 8.30
C THR A 181 25.45 -33.19 8.00
N ALA A 182 26.52 -32.99 7.22
CA ALA A 182 26.90 -31.66 6.74
C ALA A 182 25.84 -31.05 5.82
N LYS A 183 25.23 -31.88 4.94
CA LYS A 183 24.14 -31.45 4.05
C LYS A 183 22.87 -31.13 4.82
N LYS A 184 22.46 -31.98 5.76
CA LYS A 184 21.32 -31.73 6.67
C LYS A 184 21.55 -30.54 7.58
N GLN A 185 22.77 -30.32 8.09
CA GLN A 185 23.10 -29.10 8.82
C GLN A 185 23.02 -27.88 7.92
N ALA A 186 23.54 -27.93 6.70
CA ALA A 186 23.41 -26.83 5.74
C ALA A 186 21.94 -26.53 5.38
N ASP A 187 21.10 -27.55 5.24
CA ASP A 187 19.67 -27.43 4.96
C ASP A 187 18.90 -26.92 6.18
N MET A 188 19.15 -27.44 7.39
CA MET A 188 18.53 -26.95 8.63
C MET A 188 18.97 -25.51 8.97
N THR A 189 20.25 -25.17 8.75
CA THR A 189 20.74 -23.80 8.89
C THR A 189 20.13 -22.89 7.83
N SER A 190 19.85 -23.42 6.63
CA SER A 190 19.12 -22.71 5.57
C SER A 190 17.66 -22.47 5.93
N GLU A 191 16.96 -23.45 6.50
CA GLU A 191 15.57 -23.30 6.96
C GLU A 191 15.48 -22.32 8.15
N LEU A 192 16.40 -22.45 9.10
CA LEU A 192 16.48 -21.53 10.25
C LEU A 192 16.81 -20.10 9.81
N SER A 193 17.73 -19.92 8.85
CA SER A 193 18.02 -18.62 8.26
C SER A 193 16.85 -18.04 7.47
N GLN A 194 16.05 -18.86 6.79
CA GLN A 194 14.83 -18.40 6.11
C GLN A 194 13.81 -17.88 7.12
N THR A 195 13.58 -18.60 8.22
CA THR A 195 12.68 -18.13 9.29
C THR A 195 13.20 -16.88 9.99
N PHE A 196 14.52 -16.76 10.17
CA PHE A 196 15.15 -15.57 10.75
C PHE A 196 15.05 -14.36 9.83
N ASP A 197 15.32 -14.51 8.53
CA ASP A 197 15.19 -13.43 7.54
C ASP A 197 13.73 -12.99 7.40
N GLU A 198 12.76 -13.91 7.48
CA GLU A 198 11.33 -13.59 7.42
C GLU A 198 10.87 -12.85 8.69
N LEU A 199 11.36 -13.26 9.87
CA LEU A 199 11.16 -12.53 11.13
C LEU A 199 11.83 -11.15 11.10
N MET A 200 13.03 -11.03 10.52
CA MET A 200 13.74 -9.75 10.37
C MET A 200 13.03 -8.84 9.37
N ALA A 201 12.49 -9.35 8.26
CA ALA A 201 11.69 -8.59 7.31
C ALA A 201 10.38 -8.08 7.94
N GLU A 202 9.73 -8.89 8.79
CA GLU A 202 8.58 -8.43 9.58
C GLU A 202 8.95 -7.34 10.59
N LEU A 203 10.10 -7.48 11.26
CA LEU A 203 10.61 -6.48 12.19
C LEU A 203 11.01 -5.19 11.47
N GLU A 204 11.65 -5.26 10.31
CA GLU A 204 11.96 -4.12 9.45
C GLU A 204 10.69 -3.43 8.96
N LYS A 205 9.65 -4.19 8.58
CA LYS A 205 8.36 -3.62 8.20
C LYS A 205 7.65 -2.93 9.37
N LYS A 206 7.73 -3.50 10.58
CA LYS A 206 7.16 -2.89 11.80
C LYS A 206 7.93 -1.63 12.22
N THR A 207 9.26 -1.66 12.13
CA THR A 207 10.12 -0.50 12.47
C THR A 207 10.10 0.59 11.40
N ALA A 208 9.97 0.26 10.12
CA ALA A 208 9.77 1.21 9.03
C ALA A 208 8.43 1.95 9.17
N LYS A 209 7.34 1.22 9.47
CA LYS A 209 6.04 1.84 9.80
C LYS A 209 6.12 2.74 11.03
N GLY A 210 6.88 2.33 12.04
CA GLY A 210 7.17 3.17 13.23
C GLY A 210 7.95 4.44 12.88
N LYS A 211 8.98 4.34 12.02
CA LYS A 211 9.78 5.48 11.54
C LYS A 211 8.98 6.42 10.64
N GLU A 212 8.11 5.91 9.78
CA GLU A 212 7.20 6.75 8.96
C GLU A 212 6.18 7.49 9.82
N ALA A 213 5.61 6.82 10.84
CA ALA A 213 4.69 7.46 11.78
C ALA A 213 5.37 8.56 12.63
N ILE A 214 6.63 8.35 13.03
CA ILE A 214 7.42 9.37 13.74
C ILE A 214 7.79 10.51 12.79
N LYS A 215 8.23 10.23 11.57
CA LYS A 215 8.58 11.23 10.57
C LYS A 215 7.38 12.11 10.21
N GLY A 216 6.18 11.52 10.03
CA GLY A 216 4.93 12.26 9.82
C GLY A 216 4.61 13.20 10.98
N LYS A 217 4.64 12.71 12.22
CA LYS A 217 4.42 13.54 13.41
C LYS A 217 5.47 14.65 13.59
N THR A 218 6.73 14.40 13.22
CA THR A 218 7.77 15.43 13.24
C THR A 218 7.54 16.47 12.15
N GLN A 219 7.12 16.07 10.95
CA GLN A 219 6.79 16.98 9.86
C GLN A 219 5.58 17.86 10.21
N ASP A 220 4.54 17.29 10.82
CA ASP A 220 3.36 18.00 11.30
C ASP A 220 3.74 19.01 12.40
N PHE A 221 4.64 18.62 13.32
CA PHE A 221 5.15 19.51 14.35
C PHE A 221 6.00 20.64 13.75
N THR A 222 6.86 20.36 12.75
CA THR A 222 7.63 21.39 12.05
C THR A 222 6.72 22.37 11.32
N GLN A 223 5.69 21.89 10.62
CA GLN A 223 4.70 22.76 9.96
C GLN A 223 3.92 23.60 10.97
N MET A 224 3.53 23.02 12.10
CA MET A 224 2.85 23.76 13.17
C MET A 224 3.74 24.85 13.78
N VAL A 225 5.03 24.55 13.99
CA VAL A 225 6.01 25.54 14.48
C VAL A 225 6.25 26.63 13.45
N ASP A 226 6.36 26.31 12.16
CA ASP A 226 6.51 27.29 11.09
C ASP A 226 5.27 28.19 10.97
N GLU A 227 4.06 27.63 11.09
CA GLU A 227 2.81 28.41 11.15
C GLU A 227 2.75 29.34 12.37
N ILE A 228 3.20 28.88 13.53
CA ILE A 228 3.26 29.71 14.75
C ILE A 228 4.25 30.86 14.54
N ILE A 229 5.43 30.58 14.01
CA ILE A 229 6.45 31.60 13.70
C ILE A 229 5.92 32.61 12.68
N GLU A 230 5.19 32.18 11.66
CA GLU A 230 4.57 33.09 10.68
C GLU A 230 3.48 33.96 11.30
N ARG A 231 2.62 33.39 12.16
CA ARG A 231 1.61 34.17 12.90
C ARG A 231 2.26 35.19 13.83
N GLU A 232 3.33 34.81 14.53
CA GLU A 232 4.07 35.73 15.38
C GLU A 232 4.75 36.83 14.57
N LYS A 233 5.38 36.51 13.43
CA LYS A 233 5.95 37.52 12.51
C LYS A 233 4.88 38.49 11.99
N GLN A 234 3.67 38.02 11.68
CA GLN A 234 2.57 38.90 11.29
C GLN A 234 2.08 39.76 12.46
N ASN A 235 2.01 39.21 13.66
CA ASN A 235 1.64 39.95 14.86
C ASN A 235 2.70 41.00 15.24
N PHE A 236 3.99 40.70 15.09
CA PHE A 236 5.08 41.67 15.25
C PHE A 236 4.98 42.79 14.21
N LYS A 237 4.78 42.47 12.93
CA LYS A 237 4.57 43.50 11.89
C LYS A 237 3.34 44.37 12.16
N LYS A 238 2.27 43.80 12.72
CA LYS A 238 1.08 44.57 13.14
C LYS A 238 1.36 45.45 14.35
N LYS A 239 2.14 44.95 15.33
CA LYS A 239 2.53 45.69 16.54
C LYS A 239 3.49 46.83 16.22
N ASP A 240 4.46 46.63 15.31
CA ASP A 240 5.37 47.69 14.86
C ASP A 240 4.63 48.77 14.07
N LYS A 241 3.64 48.39 13.25
CA LYS A 241 2.76 49.36 12.57
C LYS A 241 1.89 50.13 13.55
N ALA A 242 1.28 49.44 14.52
CA ALA A 242 0.49 50.09 15.57
C ALA A 242 1.35 51.03 16.42
N SER A 243 2.57 50.65 16.75
CA SER A 243 3.53 51.49 17.49
C SER A 243 4.00 52.70 16.68
N MET A 244 4.17 52.58 15.35
CA MET A 244 4.46 53.74 14.50
C MET A 244 3.25 54.67 14.35
N GLU A 245 2.04 54.11 14.21
CA GLU A 245 0.80 54.90 14.12
C GLU A 245 0.55 55.67 15.43
N GLU A 246 0.74 55.03 16.58
CA GLU A 246 0.62 55.64 17.91
C GLU A 246 1.70 56.71 18.13
N MET A 247 2.93 56.45 17.69
CA MET A 247 4.02 57.44 17.76
C MET A 247 3.81 58.63 16.80
N LEU A 248 3.13 58.43 15.66
CA LEU A 248 2.71 59.50 14.77
C LEU A 248 1.55 60.32 15.34
N GLU A 249 0.56 59.67 15.97
CA GLU A 249 -0.54 60.35 16.66
C GLU A 249 -0.04 61.17 17.86
N ASP A 250 0.92 60.64 18.62
CA ASP A 250 1.52 61.36 19.75
C ASP A 250 2.39 62.53 19.28
N LEU A 251 3.14 62.40 18.17
CA LEU A 251 3.82 63.54 17.55
C LEU A 251 2.84 64.61 17.06
N GLU A 252 1.69 64.24 16.50
CA GLU A 252 0.64 65.20 16.14
C GLU A 252 0.00 65.87 17.37
N ARG A 253 -0.19 65.13 18.48
CA ARG A 253 -0.68 65.69 19.75
C ARG A 253 0.34 66.62 20.38
N ASP A 254 1.62 66.27 20.37
CA ASP A 254 2.69 67.07 20.94
C ASP A 254 2.94 68.33 20.11
N ALA A 255 2.82 68.27 18.78
CA ALA A 255 2.80 69.47 17.94
C ALA A 255 1.62 70.39 18.31
N LYS A 256 0.44 69.84 18.60
CA LYS A 256 -0.72 70.61 19.08
C LYS A 256 -0.55 71.15 20.51
N LYS A 257 0.14 70.42 21.39
CA LYS A 257 0.45 70.85 22.76
C LYS A 257 1.53 71.92 22.81
N GLN A 258 2.57 71.86 21.98
CA GLN A 258 3.57 72.93 21.89
C GLN A 258 2.96 74.25 21.39
N THR A 259 1.97 74.22 20.48
CA THR A 259 1.19 75.43 20.13
C THR A 259 0.27 75.95 21.27
N LYS A 260 0.07 75.17 22.34
CA LYS A 260 -0.76 75.52 23.51
C LYS A 260 0.08 75.87 24.74
N GLU A 261 1.24 75.24 24.95
CA GLU A 261 2.12 75.45 26.10
C GLU A 261 3.03 76.69 25.97
N GLU A 262 3.19 77.27 24.77
CA GLU A 262 3.62 78.68 24.65
C GLU A 262 2.62 79.69 25.26
N LYS A 263 1.39 79.26 25.62
CA LYS A 263 0.38 80.12 26.25
C LYS A 263 0.19 79.92 27.77
N GLU A 264 0.78 78.91 28.43
CA GLU A 264 0.52 78.59 29.85
C GLU A 264 1.80 78.32 30.66
N VAL A 265 2.61 79.36 30.85
CA VAL A 265 3.52 79.48 32.01
C VAL A 265 2.64 79.77 33.24
N LEU A 266 2.51 78.85 34.21
CA LEU A 266 2.38 79.12 35.68
C LEU A 266 2.16 77.85 36.57
N ILE A 267 3.22 77.37 37.26
CA ILE A 267 3.40 77.01 38.72
C ILE A 267 2.65 75.77 39.40
N PRO A 268 3.25 75.08 40.45
CA PRO A 268 3.20 73.60 40.69
C PRO A 268 2.68 73.06 42.08
N GLU A 269 2.79 71.72 42.30
CA GLU A 269 3.35 70.94 43.47
C GLU A 269 2.52 69.95 44.39
N LEU A 270 3.16 68.77 44.70
CA LEU A 270 3.30 67.95 45.96
C LEU A 270 2.48 66.66 46.36
N GLU A 271 3.25 65.54 46.55
CA GLU A 271 3.37 64.50 47.65
C GLU A 271 2.18 63.61 48.15
N LYS A 272 2.28 62.37 48.71
CA LYS A 272 3.20 61.18 48.80
C LYS A 272 2.53 60.10 49.74
N LYS A 273 2.82 58.78 49.55
CA LYS A 273 3.08 57.67 50.55
C LYS A 273 1.97 57.16 51.52
N ASP A 274 1.90 55.92 52.07
CA ASP A 274 2.65 54.64 52.05
C ASP A 274 1.82 53.50 52.75
N GLU A 275 2.10 52.23 52.39
CA GLU A 275 2.18 50.92 53.11
C GLU A 275 1.23 50.46 54.27
N ASP A 276 0.79 49.17 54.28
CA ASP A 276 1.34 48.10 55.18
C ASP A 276 0.64 46.71 55.06
N ASN A 277 1.29 45.67 55.61
CA ASN A 277 1.20 44.23 55.30
C ASN A 277 0.86 43.34 56.53
N LYS A 278 0.07 42.24 56.40
CA LYS A 278 0.26 40.86 57.00
C LYS A 278 -1.02 39.98 57.11
N LYS A 279 -0.89 38.77 56.52
CA LYS A 279 -1.28 37.38 56.92
C LYS A 279 -1.82 37.14 58.35
N ASP A 280 -2.52 36.08 58.74
CA ASP A 280 -3.18 34.86 58.20
C ASP A 280 -3.91 34.23 59.44
N GLN A 281 -4.84 33.31 59.20
CA GLN A 281 -5.41 32.26 60.11
C GLN A 281 -6.77 32.49 60.79
N GLU A 282 -7.63 31.48 60.50
CA GLU A 282 -8.90 31.01 61.09
C GLU A 282 -10.20 31.77 60.83
#